data_AF-A0A957RM12-F1
#
_entry.id   AF-A0A957RM12-F1
#
_cell.length_a   1.000
_cell.length_b   1.000
_cell.length_c   1.000
_cell.angle_alpha   90.00
_cell.angle_beta   90.00
_cell.angle_gamma   90.00
#
_symmetry.space_group_name_H-M   'P 1'
#
loop_
_entity.id
_entity.type
_entity.pdbx_description
1 polymer ?
#
loop_
_entity_poly.entity_id
_entity_poly.type
_entity_poly.pdbx_seq_one_letter_code
_entity_poly.pdbx_strand_id
1 'polypeptide(L)'
;VVSLVWEALKPIERDLRFYVGYLDRELQTLHDTRFYPPTAVLWYPTSTWQPGQKVLVQTLPWTLASDEFVLAVGVYAGEDGWDTGDRLPVTSTEPALPLLDGQTVARLGAFRTAAGRWESLPPAGTVPAQPLDAAFADGLRLEGVTLPATVKPGETLDLALFWR
;
A
#
# COMPACT_ATOMS: atom_id res chain seq x y z
N VAL A 1 2.01 -9.35 11.85
CA VAL A 1 3.30 -8.64 11.80
C VAL A 1 3.67 -8.46 10.35
N VAL A 2 4.11 -7.26 9.96
CA VAL A 2 4.71 -7.00 8.65
C VAL A 2 6.21 -6.89 8.82
N SER A 3 6.96 -7.52 7.91
CA SER A 3 8.43 -7.54 7.88
C SER A 3 8.90 -6.90 6.58
N LEU A 4 9.68 -5.82 6.67
CA LEU A 4 10.22 -5.09 5.53
C LEU A 4 11.74 -5.09 5.60
N VAL A 5 12.40 -5.42 4.49
CA VAL A 5 13.86 -5.30 4.38
C VAL A 5 14.17 -4.00 3.66
N TRP A 6 14.90 -3.12 4.33
CA TRP A 6 15.31 -1.83 3.80
C TRP A 6 16.80 -1.82 3.48
N GLU A 7 17.19 -1.11 2.44
CA GLU A 7 18.58 -0.91 2.05
C GLU A 7 18.89 0.57 1.94
N ALA A 8 19.93 1.04 2.64
CA ALA A 8 20.44 2.38 2.44
C ALA A 8 21.25 2.42 1.15
N LEU A 9 20.75 3.07 0.09
CA LEU A 9 21.47 3.14 -1.19
C LEU A 9 22.59 4.19 -1.19
N LYS A 10 22.54 5.14 -0.24
CA LYS A 10 23.50 6.22 -0.04
C LYS A 10 23.49 6.62 1.44
N PRO A 11 24.48 7.41 1.91
CA PRO A 11 24.45 7.96 3.27
C PRO A 11 23.14 8.72 3.52
N ILE A 12 22.55 8.51 4.70
CA ILE A 12 21.31 9.14 5.13
C ILE A 12 21.65 10.19 6.19
N GLU A 13 21.39 11.47 5.89
CA GLU A 13 21.84 12.59 6.74
C GLU A 13 20.96 12.84 7.97
N ARG A 14 19.73 12.32 7.97
CA ARG A 14 18.74 12.52 9.03
C ARG A 14 17.96 11.26 9.33
N ASP A 15 17.46 11.13 10.55
CA ASP A 15 16.65 9.98 10.92
C ASP A 15 15.31 10.00 10.19
N LEU A 16 15.12 8.96 9.37
CA LEU A 16 13.91 8.66 8.65
C LEU A 16 13.08 7.68 9.46
N ARG A 17 11.76 7.82 9.33
CA ARG A 17 10.76 7.01 10.00
C ARG A 17 9.84 6.40 8.96
N PHE A 18 9.23 5.28 9.33
CA PHE A 18 8.40 4.48 8.45
C PHE A 18 6.94 4.59 8.84
N TYR A 19 6.10 4.96 7.87
CA TYR A 19 4.67 4.76 7.93
C TYR A 19 4.34 3.40 7.31
N VAL A 20 3.66 2.54 8.07
CA VAL A 20 3.08 1.30 7.57
C VAL A 20 1.60 1.34 7.89
N GLY A 21 0.77 1.40 6.86
CA GLY A 21 -0.69 1.45 6.97
C GLY A 21 -1.33 0.12 6.62
N TYR A 22 -2.27 -0.30 7.46
CA TYR A 22 -3.27 -1.32 7.19
C TYR A 22 -4.56 -0.57 6.87
N LEU A 23 -4.97 -0.57 5.60
CA LEU A 23 -6.13 0.18 5.13
C LEU A 23 -7.27 -0.78 4.76
N ASP A 24 -8.52 -0.31 4.81
CA ASP A 24 -9.65 -1.03 4.23
C ASP A 24 -9.71 -0.88 2.70
N ARG A 25 -10.79 -1.38 2.09
CA ARG A 25 -11.00 -1.33 0.64
C ARG A 25 -11.18 0.10 0.13
N GLU A 26 -11.68 0.99 0.98
CA GLU A 26 -11.90 2.42 0.75
C GLU A 26 -10.68 3.28 1.12
N LEU A 27 -9.53 2.62 1.38
CA LEU A 27 -8.26 3.23 1.79
C LEU A 27 -8.35 4.02 3.11
N GLN A 28 -9.34 3.73 3.95
CA GLN A 28 -9.39 4.25 5.33
C GLN A 28 -8.49 3.43 6.23
N THR A 29 -7.86 4.10 7.19
CA THR A 29 -6.94 3.44 8.13
C THR A 29 -7.69 2.50 9.09
N LEU A 30 -7.36 1.21 9.03
CA LEU A 30 -7.68 0.24 10.08
C LEU A 30 -6.66 0.32 11.23
N HIS A 31 -5.37 0.30 10.87
CA HIS A 31 -4.24 0.45 11.79
C HIS A 31 -3.04 1.06 11.07
N ASP A 32 -2.13 1.68 11.81
CA ASP A 32 -0.86 2.16 11.27
C ASP A 32 0.24 2.31 12.34
N THR A 33 1.41 2.79 11.92
CA THR A 33 2.58 3.02 12.78
C THR A 33 2.72 4.47 13.28
N ARG A 34 1.69 5.33 13.18
CA ARG A 34 1.78 6.73 13.63
C ARG A 34 2.06 6.85 15.13
N PHE A 35 1.40 6.04 15.93
CA PHE A 35 1.55 6.03 17.40
C PHE A 35 2.45 4.89 17.91
N TYR A 36 2.83 3.98 17.01
CA TYR A 36 3.61 2.79 17.33
C TYR A 36 4.66 2.56 16.25
N PRO A 37 5.73 3.38 16.24
CA PRO A 37 6.78 3.27 15.24
C PRO A 37 7.45 1.89 15.32
N PRO A 38 7.93 1.34 14.19
CA PRO A 38 8.70 0.10 14.20
C PRO A 38 9.89 0.18 15.15
N THR A 39 10.03 -0.80 16.03
CA THR A 39 10.97 -0.69 17.16
C THR A 39 12.42 -0.58 16.71
N ALA A 40 12.77 -1.14 15.55
CA ALA A 40 14.11 -1.07 14.97
C ALA A 40 14.61 0.38 14.82
N VAL A 41 13.76 1.32 14.40
CA VAL A 41 14.18 2.72 14.22
C VAL A 41 14.28 3.51 15.52
N LEU A 42 13.82 2.96 16.65
CA LEU A 42 13.94 3.62 17.96
C LEU A 42 15.33 3.47 18.58
N TRP A 43 16.02 2.35 18.31
CA TRP A 43 17.37 2.08 18.83
C TRP A 43 18.45 1.98 17.76
N TYR A 44 18.06 1.90 16.49
CA TYR A 44 18.98 1.86 15.35
C TYR A 44 18.54 2.85 14.26
N PRO A 45 18.79 4.17 14.49
CA PRO A 45 18.31 5.23 13.62
C PRO A 45 18.88 5.13 12.21
N THR A 46 18.12 5.52 11.19
CA THR A 46 18.50 5.32 9.78
C THR A 46 19.75 6.11 9.37
N SER A 47 20.08 7.20 10.07
CA SER A 47 21.32 7.95 9.83
C SER A 47 22.59 7.14 10.14
N THR A 48 22.47 6.05 10.90
CA THR A 48 23.59 5.16 11.25
C THR A 48 23.78 4.01 10.25
N TRP A 49 22.85 3.85 9.31
CA TRP A 49 22.89 2.77 8.33
C TRP A 49 23.98 3.02 7.29
N GLN A 50 24.79 2.01 7.03
CA GLN A 50 25.83 2.08 6.02
C GLN A 50 25.23 1.89 4.62
N PRO A 51 25.76 2.56 3.57
CA PRO A 51 25.36 2.27 2.20
C PRO A 51 25.51 0.77 1.85
N GLY A 52 24.51 0.19 1.20
CA GLY A 52 24.41 -1.25 0.89
C GLY A 52 23.97 -2.13 2.06
N GLN A 53 23.79 -1.58 3.27
CA GLN A 53 23.34 -2.35 4.43
C GLN A 53 21.86 -2.68 4.32
N LYS A 54 21.52 -3.96 4.47
CA LYS A 54 20.14 -4.45 4.59
C LYS A 54 19.71 -4.51 6.06
N VAL A 55 18.62 -3.83 6.40
CA VAL A 55 18.07 -3.76 7.76
C VAL A 55 16.64 -4.26 7.75
N LEU A 56 16.33 -5.24 8.60
CA LEU A 56 14.98 -5.74 8.81
C LEU A 56 14.23 -4.80 9.76
N VAL A 57 13.09 -4.30 9.31
CA VAL A 57 12.16 -3.48 10.10
C VAL A 57 10.83 -4.24 10.21
N GLN A 58 10.35 -4.43 11.44
CA GLN A 58 9.10 -5.13 11.70
C GLN A 58 8.12 -4.23 12.46
N THR A 59 6.84 -4.33 12.09
CA THR A 59 5.76 -3.69 12.85
C THR A 59 5.42 -4.50 14.10
N LEU A 60 4.70 -3.88 15.04
CA LEU A 60 4.02 -4.65 16.08
C LEU A 60 2.97 -5.61 15.45
N PRO A 61 2.67 -6.73 16.11
CA PRO A 61 1.53 -7.57 15.75
C PRO A 61 0.22 -6.81 16.01
N TRP A 62 -0.64 -6.74 15.01
CA TRP A 62 -1.99 -6.21 15.11
C TRP A 62 -3.01 -7.30 14.85
N THR A 63 -4.09 -7.32 15.64
CA THR A 63 -5.31 -8.07 15.30
C THR A 63 -6.19 -7.12 14.50
N LEU A 64 -6.43 -7.44 13.23
CA LEU A 64 -7.31 -6.65 12.38
C LEU A 64 -8.76 -7.10 12.58
N ALA A 65 -9.67 -6.15 12.78
CA ALA A 65 -11.11 -6.40 12.80
C ALA A 65 -11.69 -6.47 11.36
N SER A 66 -10.93 -7.05 10.43
CA SER A 66 -11.27 -7.20 9.03
C SER A 66 -10.64 -8.47 8.48
N ASP A 67 -11.34 -9.13 7.58
CA ASP A 67 -10.84 -10.28 6.84
C ASP A 67 -10.01 -9.89 5.61
N GLU A 68 -9.93 -8.58 5.33
CA GLU A 68 -9.12 -8.03 4.23
C GLU A 68 -8.47 -6.70 4.61
N PHE A 69 -7.30 -6.43 4.03
CA PHE A 69 -6.67 -5.12 4.15
C PHE A 69 -5.75 -4.81 2.97
N VAL A 70 -5.48 -3.53 2.76
CA VAL A 70 -4.43 -3.02 1.88
C VAL A 70 -3.21 -2.66 2.72
N LEU A 71 -2.05 -3.16 2.32
CA LEU A 71 -0.78 -2.78 2.92
C LEU A 71 -0.17 -1.60 2.16
N ALA A 72 0.13 -0.53 2.87
CA ALA A 72 0.75 0.67 2.33
C ALA A 72 2.00 1.05 3.13
N VAL A 73 3.00 1.63 2.45
CA VAL A 73 4.24 2.10 3.08
C VAL A 73 4.59 3.51 2.64
N GLY A 74 5.07 4.31 3.58
CA GLY A 74 5.61 5.64 3.36
C GLY A 74 6.87 5.87 4.21
N VAL A 75 7.66 6.87 3.83
CA VAL A 75 8.84 7.29 4.59
C VAL A 75 8.73 8.78 4.85
N TYR A 76 9.10 9.21 6.05
CA TYR A 76 9.10 10.63 6.41
C TYR A 76 10.29 10.97 7.30
N ALA A 77 10.62 12.26 7.36
CA ALA A 77 11.56 12.81 8.32
C ALA A 77 10.84 13.71 9.34
N GLY A 78 11.52 14.01 10.44
CA GLY A 78 10.97 14.81 11.54
C GLY A 78 10.34 13.96 12.65
N GLU A 79 10.21 14.58 13.82
CA GLU A 79 9.65 13.95 15.03
C GLU A 79 8.16 14.21 15.21
N ASP A 80 7.60 15.14 14.43
CA ASP A 80 6.21 15.57 14.52
C ASP A 80 5.21 14.50 14.05
N GLY A 81 5.71 13.38 13.51
CA GLY A 81 4.92 12.23 13.08
C GLY A 81 4.50 12.28 11.61
N TRP A 82 3.71 11.30 11.17
CA TRP A 82 3.34 11.14 9.75
C TRP A 82 2.47 12.28 9.19
N ASP A 83 1.60 12.87 10.00
CA ASP A 83 0.59 13.83 9.53
C ASP A 83 1.19 15.23 9.27
N THR A 84 2.27 15.56 9.96
CA THR A 84 2.92 16.88 9.92
C THR A 84 4.39 16.82 9.50
N GLY A 85 5.00 15.63 9.49
CA GLY A 85 6.40 15.44 9.11
C GLY A 85 6.66 15.57 7.61
N ASP A 86 7.94 15.64 7.26
CA ASP A 86 8.42 15.74 5.89
C ASP A 86 8.27 14.38 5.17
N ARG A 87 7.09 14.10 4.61
CA ARG A 87 6.86 12.90 3.79
C ARG A 87 7.73 12.92 2.55
N LEU A 88 8.46 11.83 2.32
CA LEU A 88 9.34 11.68 1.16
C LEU A 88 8.55 11.14 -0.04
N PRO A 89 8.70 11.71 -1.24
CA PRO A 89 8.08 11.18 -2.44
C PRO A 89 8.73 9.87 -2.87
N VAL A 90 7.91 8.95 -3.37
CA VAL A 90 8.36 7.72 -4.02
C VAL A 90 8.87 8.07 -5.41
N THR A 91 10.16 7.84 -5.66
CA THR A 91 10.80 8.19 -6.95
C THR A 91 10.74 7.08 -7.99
N SER A 92 10.61 5.82 -7.54
CA SER A 92 10.59 4.65 -8.42
C SER A 92 10.01 3.44 -7.68
N THR A 93 9.30 2.58 -8.40
CA THR A 93 8.85 1.27 -7.91
C THR A 93 9.08 0.22 -8.99
N GLU A 94 9.63 -0.92 -8.59
CA GLU A 94 9.76 -2.10 -9.45
C GLU A 94 9.30 -3.35 -8.67
N PRO A 95 8.21 -4.02 -9.11
CA PRO A 95 7.31 -3.64 -10.21
C PRO A 95 6.61 -2.30 -9.94
N ALA A 96 6.00 -1.71 -10.97
CA ALA A 96 5.22 -0.48 -10.81
C ALA A 96 4.07 -0.70 -9.80
N LEU A 97 4.05 0.11 -8.73
CA LEU A 97 3.02 0.06 -7.69
C LEU A 97 2.12 1.30 -7.76
N PRO A 98 0.83 1.17 -7.39
CA PRO A 98 -0.02 2.34 -7.18
C PRO A 98 0.57 3.24 -6.09
N LEU A 99 0.62 4.55 -6.37
CA LEU A 99 1.08 5.57 -5.44
C LEU A 99 -0.11 6.40 -4.94
N LEU A 100 -0.16 6.62 -3.64
CA LEU A 100 -1.21 7.38 -2.94
C LEU A 100 -0.62 8.69 -2.37
N ASP A 101 -1.49 9.54 -1.83
CA ASP A 101 -1.12 10.75 -1.07
C ASP A 101 -0.03 11.60 -1.74
N GLY A 102 -0.32 12.05 -2.96
CA GLY A 102 0.64 12.88 -3.72
C GLY A 102 1.97 12.20 -4.00
N GLN A 103 1.95 10.87 -4.21
CA GLN A 103 3.11 10.03 -4.48
C GLN A 103 4.03 9.76 -3.28
N THR A 104 3.58 10.00 -2.05
CA THR A 104 4.38 9.75 -0.83
C THR A 104 4.16 8.37 -0.20
N VAL A 105 3.18 7.62 -0.71
CA VAL A 105 2.81 6.30 -0.19
C VAL A 105 2.77 5.30 -1.33
N ALA A 106 3.45 4.17 -1.18
CA ALA A 106 3.35 3.04 -2.10
C ALA A 106 2.37 1.99 -1.55
N ARG A 107 1.41 1.57 -2.38
CA ARG A 107 0.52 0.43 -2.08
C ARG A 107 1.23 -0.87 -2.43
N LEU A 108 1.62 -1.65 -1.41
CA LEU A 108 2.37 -2.89 -1.57
C LEU A 108 1.48 -4.06 -2.03
N GLY A 109 0.19 -4.04 -1.71
CA GLY A 109 -0.75 -5.08 -2.11
C GLY A 109 -2.02 -5.08 -1.28
N ALA A 110 -2.98 -5.92 -1.67
CA ALA A 110 -4.13 -6.26 -0.85
C ALA A 110 -3.98 -7.69 -0.35
N PHE A 111 -4.56 -7.98 0.80
CA PHE A 111 -4.50 -9.29 1.44
C PHE A 111 -5.86 -9.67 1.98
N ARG A 112 -6.18 -10.96 1.93
CA ARG A 112 -7.35 -11.53 2.60
C ARG A 112 -6.96 -12.67 3.52
N THR A 113 -7.73 -12.91 4.56
CA THR A 113 -7.56 -14.08 5.40
C THR A 113 -8.30 -15.28 4.81
N ALA A 114 -7.61 -16.40 4.66
CA ALA A 114 -8.17 -17.68 4.29
C ALA A 114 -7.58 -18.76 5.20
N ALA A 115 -8.44 -19.51 5.91
CA ALA A 115 -8.02 -20.52 6.89
C ALA A 115 -6.99 -20.00 7.92
N GLY A 116 -7.15 -18.75 8.38
CA GLY A 116 -6.26 -18.13 9.38
C GLY A 116 -4.91 -17.67 8.84
N ARG A 117 -4.74 -17.60 7.51
CA ARG A 117 -3.53 -17.11 6.85
C ARG A 117 -3.86 -15.95 5.93
N TRP A 118 -2.99 -14.94 5.94
CA TRP A 118 -3.06 -13.84 4.98
C TRP A 118 -2.52 -14.28 3.63
N GLU A 119 -3.34 -14.16 2.60
CA GLU A 119 -3.00 -14.45 1.22
C GLU A 119 -3.06 -13.16 0.41
N SER A 120 -2.10 -12.97 -0.49
CA SER A 120 -2.11 -11.82 -1.41
C SER A 120 -3.31 -11.91 -2.33
N LEU A 121 -4.05 -10.82 -2.41
CA LEU A 121 -5.07 -10.60 -3.42
C LEU A 121 -4.40 -10.02 -4.66
N PRO A 122 -4.36 -10.76 -5.79
CA PRO A 122 -3.84 -10.19 -7.02
C PRO A 122 -4.68 -8.96 -7.39
N PRO A 123 -4.07 -7.90 -7.96
CA PRO A 123 -4.85 -6.83 -8.55
C PRO A 123 -5.85 -7.43 -9.55
N ALA A 124 -7.06 -6.89 -9.62
CA ALA A 124 -8.03 -7.29 -10.64
C ALA A 124 -7.31 -7.30 -11.99
N GLY A 125 -7.32 -8.45 -12.67
CA GLY A 125 -6.44 -8.69 -13.81
C GLY A 125 -6.59 -7.59 -14.85
N THR A 126 -5.50 -7.14 -15.47
CA THR A 126 -5.47 -5.99 -16.39
C THR A 126 -6.22 -6.20 -17.71
N VAL A 127 -6.75 -7.40 -17.93
CA VAL A 127 -7.53 -7.76 -19.11
C VAL A 127 -9.00 -7.86 -18.72
N PRO A 128 -9.90 -7.06 -19.33
CA PRO A 128 -11.32 -7.19 -19.07
C PRO A 128 -11.84 -8.55 -19.52
N ALA A 129 -12.67 -9.20 -18.71
CA ALA A 129 -13.36 -10.42 -19.12
C ALA A 129 -14.34 -10.16 -20.28
N GLN A 130 -14.88 -8.94 -20.36
CA GLN A 130 -15.78 -8.48 -21.40
C GLN A 130 -15.21 -7.16 -21.98
N PRO A 131 -14.62 -7.18 -23.19
CA PRO A 131 -14.16 -5.95 -23.82
C PRO A 131 -15.36 -5.04 -24.14
N LEU A 132 -15.19 -3.74 -23.93
CA LEU A 132 -16.13 -2.71 -24.32
C LEU A 132 -15.40 -1.63 -25.10
N ASP A 133 -16.14 -0.85 -25.86
CA ASP A 133 -15.61 0.37 -26.45
C ASP A 133 -16.60 1.51 -26.28
N ALA A 134 -16.55 2.17 -25.13
CA ALA A 134 -17.36 3.35 -24.85
C ALA A 134 -16.46 4.58 -24.70
N ALA A 135 -16.60 5.53 -25.63
CA ALA A 135 -15.89 6.80 -25.60
C ALA A 135 -16.79 7.89 -24.98
N PHE A 136 -16.22 8.66 -24.06
CA PHE A 136 -16.84 9.81 -23.42
C PHE A 136 -16.24 11.11 -23.98
N ALA A 137 -16.96 12.21 -23.79
CA ALA A 137 -16.40 13.54 -24.07
C ALA A 137 -15.10 13.76 -23.27
N ASP A 138 -14.23 14.63 -23.77
CA ASP A 138 -12.97 15.01 -23.12
C ASP A 138 -11.92 13.87 -23.00
N GLY A 139 -12.08 12.80 -23.79
CA GLY A 139 -11.02 11.84 -24.08
C GLY A 139 -11.00 10.58 -23.22
N LEU A 140 -11.94 10.43 -22.28
CA LEU A 140 -12.05 9.23 -21.46
C LEU A 140 -12.65 8.05 -22.26
N ARG A 141 -12.04 6.86 -22.17
CA ARG A 141 -12.56 5.64 -22.80
C ARG A 141 -12.67 4.49 -21.80
N LEU A 142 -13.80 3.77 -21.83
CA LEU A 142 -13.98 2.49 -21.14
C LEU A 142 -13.69 1.35 -22.13
N GLU A 143 -12.60 0.63 -21.90
CA GLU A 143 -12.10 -0.46 -22.76
C GLU A 143 -12.65 -1.84 -22.36
N GLY A 144 -13.30 -1.95 -21.20
CA GLY A 144 -13.96 -3.18 -20.81
C GLY A 144 -14.38 -3.26 -19.35
N VAL A 145 -14.99 -4.39 -19.02
CA VAL A 145 -15.49 -4.70 -17.68
C VAL A 145 -15.17 -6.14 -17.31
N THR A 146 -15.13 -6.40 -16.00
CA THR A 146 -15.23 -7.75 -15.46
C THR A 146 -16.36 -7.77 -14.44
N LEU A 147 -17.41 -8.56 -14.72
CA LEU A 147 -18.59 -8.74 -13.88
C LEU A 147 -18.81 -10.25 -13.64
N PRO A 148 -19.45 -10.64 -12.52
CA PRO A 148 -20.01 -11.98 -12.34
C PRO A 148 -21.07 -12.27 -13.41
N ALA A 149 -21.15 -13.53 -13.86
CA ALA A 149 -22.13 -13.94 -14.86
C ALA A 149 -23.59 -13.93 -14.34
N THR A 150 -23.78 -13.90 -13.02
CA THR A 150 -25.10 -13.90 -12.39
C THR A 150 -25.04 -13.08 -11.11
N VAL A 151 -26.06 -12.25 -10.89
CA VAL A 151 -26.19 -11.37 -9.72
C VAL A 151 -27.58 -11.55 -9.12
N LYS A 152 -27.70 -11.43 -7.80
CA LYS A 152 -28.99 -11.43 -7.10
C LYS A 152 -29.34 -10.04 -6.60
N PRO A 153 -30.63 -9.62 -6.68
CA PRO A 153 -31.06 -8.36 -6.10
C PRO A 153 -30.72 -8.27 -4.61
N GLY A 154 -30.15 -7.15 -4.19
CA GLY A 154 -29.78 -6.88 -2.80
C GLY A 154 -28.42 -7.40 -2.34
N GLU A 155 -27.68 -8.11 -3.19
CA GLU A 155 -26.29 -8.52 -2.90
C GLU A 155 -25.27 -7.49 -3.42
N THR A 156 -24.12 -7.41 -2.76
CA THR A 156 -22.98 -6.61 -3.23
C THR A 156 -22.42 -7.20 -4.52
N LEU A 157 -22.18 -6.34 -5.51
CA LEU A 157 -21.62 -6.71 -6.81
C LEU A 157 -20.14 -6.31 -6.89
N ASP A 158 -19.26 -7.30 -6.98
CA ASP A 158 -17.85 -7.07 -7.31
C ASP A 158 -17.70 -6.85 -8.82
N LEU A 159 -17.36 -5.63 -9.24
CA LEU A 159 -17.12 -5.29 -10.64
C LEU A 159 -15.77 -4.59 -10.81
N ALA A 160 -15.11 -4.81 -11.95
CA ALA A 160 -13.92 -4.07 -12.35
C ALA A 160 -14.15 -3.35 -13.69
N LEU A 161 -13.68 -2.11 -13.80
CA LEU A 161 -13.77 -1.27 -15.00
C LEU A 161 -12.37 -0.92 -15.49
N PHE A 162 -12.19 -0.97 -16.80
CA PHE A 162 -10.89 -0.77 -17.46
C PHE A 162 -10.95 0.50 -18.30
N TRP A 163 -10.13 1.49 -17.95
CA TRP A 163 -10.19 2.84 -18.51
C TRP A 163 -8.87 3.24 -19.17
N ARG A 164 -8.96 4.16 -20.14
CA ARG A 164 -7.84 4.82 -20.80
C ARG A 164 -8.14 6.30 -21.06
#